data_AF-A0A1F2SEZ9-F1
#
_entry.id   AF-A0A1F2SEZ9-F1
#
_cell.length_a   1.000
_cell.length_b   1.000
_cell.length_c   1.000
_cell.angle_alpha   90.00
_cell.angle_beta   90.00
_cell.angle_gamma   90.00
#
_symmetry.space_group_name_H-M   'P 1'
#
loop_
_entity.id
_entity.type
_entity.pdbx_description
1 polymer ?
#
loop_
_entity_poly.entity_id
_entity_poly.type
_entity_poly.pdbx_seq_one_letter_code
_entity_poly.pdbx_strand_id
1 'polypeptide(L)'
;MATPLAGPVPADPSPTAHLPRGRRVRVNVTCEGTLIALTDSGAVVRLPRPPRPHTQTTLAIEGLEGTQYLPAHVVSAVPEAGASQRIEYRVALTFLTLSSDAAAAVARLLLQN
;
A
#
# COMPACT_ATOMS: atom_id res chain seq x y z
N MET A 1 5.50 53.45 1.38
CA MET A 1 6.41 52.31 1.10
C MET A 1 6.01 51.15 2.00
N ALA A 2 5.52 50.04 1.42
CA ALA A 2 5.50 48.68 1.97
C ALA A 2 4.83 47.74 0.95
N THR A 3 5.49 46.63 0.64
CA THR A 3 5.03 45.48 -0.16
C THR A 3 4.94 44.26 0.79
N PRO A 4 4.55 43.06 0.33
CA PRO A 4 3.22 42.50 0.06
C PRO A 4 2.76 41.56 1.21
N LEU A 5 1.52 41.05 1.18
CA LEU A 5 1.20 39.81 1.92
C LEU A 5 0.37 38.89 1.01
N ALA A 6 1.06 37.92 0.42
CA ALA A 6 0.44 36.79 -0.23
C ALA A 6 -0.44 36.08 0.81
N GLY A 7 -1.75 36.01 0.53
CA GLY A 7 -2.67 35.21 1.32
C GLY A 7 -2.25 33.73 1.30
N PRO A 8 -2.56 32.97 2.36
CA PRO A 8 -2.23 31.56 2.43
C PRO A 8 -2.91 30.81 1.28
N VAL A 9 -2.11 30.14 0.46
CA VAL A 9 -2.57 29.17 -0.54
C VAL A 9 -3.39 28.11 0.22
N PRO A 10 -4.63 27.80 -0.19
CA PRO A 10 -5.31 26.64 0.37
C PRO A 10 -4.50 25.41 -0.03
N ALA A 11 -3.96 24.71 0.97
CA ALA A 11 -3.34 23.42 0.78
C ALA A 11 -4.42 22.47 0.25
N ASP A 12 -4.44 22.28 -1.06
CA ASP A 12 -5.17 21.21 -1.73
C ASP A 12 -4.63 19.89 -1.16
N PRO A 13 -5.38 19.15 -0.34
CA PRO A 13 -4.96 17.82 0.01
C PRO A 13 -5.14 16.99 -1.24
N SER A 14 -4.02 16.69 -1.92
CA SER A 14 -3.94 15.70 -2.99
C SER A 14 -4.92 14.57 -2.72
N PRO A 15 -5.75 14.13 -3.69
CA PRO A 15 -6.72 13.07 -3.48
C PRO A 15 -5.94 11.77 -3.27
N THR A 16 -5.50 11.55 -2.04
CA THR A 16 -5.10 10.26 -1.55
C THR A 16 -6.43 9.53 -1.50
N ALA A 17 -6.74 8.79 -2.58
CA ALA A 17 -7.95 8.00 -2.67
C ALA A 17 -8.05 7.19 -1.37
N HIS A 18 -8.93 7.63 -0.48
CA HIS A 18 -9.21 6.94 0.76
C HIS A 18 -10.01 5.72 0.35
N LEU A 19 -9.31 4.62 0.07
CA LEU A 19 -9.92 3.35 -0.31
C LEU A 19 -11.03 3.02 0.69
N PRO A 20 -12.27 2.79 0.23
CA PRO A 20 -13.35 2.43 1.12
C PRO A 20 -13.07 1.03 1.66
N ARG A 21 -12.75 0.97 2.97
CA ARG A 21 -12.42 -0.24 3.74
C ARG A 21 -11.19 -0.99 3.20
N GLY A 22 -10.03 -0.55 3.68
CA GLY A 22 -8.73 -1.16 3.40
C GLY A 22 -8.77 -2.69 3.41
N ARG A 23 -8.50 -3.28 2.25
CA ARG A 23 -8.50 -4.73 2.07
C ARG A 23 -7.44 -5.37 2.95
N ARG A 24 -7.76 -6.55 3.48
CA ARG A 24 -6.80 -7.33 4.26
C ARG A 24 -5.73 -7.89 3.35
N VAL A 25 -4.49 -7.75 3.79
CA VAL A 25 -3.31 -8.28 3.10
C VAL A 25 -2.42 -8.98 4.09
N ARG A 26 -1.67 -9.97 3.62
CA ARG A 26 -0.61 -10.61 4.41
C ARG A 26 0.70 -10.48 3.67
N VAL A 27 1.67 -9.85 4.30
CA VAL A 27 3.06 -9.82 3.80
C VAL A 27 3.82 -10.96 4.43
N ASN A 28 4.62 -11.65 3.63
CA ASN A 28 5.32 -12.88 4.03
C ASN A 28 4.38 -13.96 4.58
N VAL A 29 3.12 -13.97 4.11
CA VAL A 29 2.03 -14.91 4.50
C VAL A 29 1.65 -14.88 6.00
N THR A 30 2.38 -14.15 6.83
CA THR A 30 2.33 -14.19 8.29
C THR A 30 2.08 -12.83 8.93
N CYS A 31 2.47 -11.73 8.27
CA CYS A 31 2.23 -10.38 8.77
C CYS A 31 0.95 -9.83 8.15
N GLU A 32 -0.15 -9.88 8.90
CA GLU A 32 -1.42 -9.27 8.50
C GLU A 32 -1.35 -7.74 8.56
N GLY A 33 -1.97 -7.09 7.58
CA GLY A 33 -2.06 -5.66 7.45
C GLY A 33 -3.19 -5.22 6.54
N THR A 34 -3.10 -3.96 6.12
CA THR A 34 -4.13 -3.31 5.32
C THR A 34 -3.53 -2.78 4.02
N LEU A 35 -4.17 -3.06 2.90
CA LEU A 35 -3.82 -2.47 1.61
C LEU A 35 -4.19 -0.98 1.60
N ILE A 36 -3.22 -0.11 1.35
CA ILE A 36 -3.39 1.34 1.23
C ILE A 36 -3.50 1.76 -0.23
N ALA A 37 -2.69 1.15 -1.09
CA ALA A 37 -2.72 1.40 -2.53
C ALA A 37 -2.26 0.15 -3.28
N LEU A 38 -2.81 -0.04 -4.48
CA LEU A 38 -2.43 -1.09 -5.40
C LEU A 38 -2.19 -0.45 -6.76
N THR A 39 -1.15 -0.86 -7.46
CA THR A 39 -0.89 -0.51 -8.86
C THR A 39 -0.64 -1.80 -9.65
N ASP A 40 -0.46 -1.68 -10.96
CA ASP A 40 -0.05 -2.77 -11.85
C ASP A 40 1.31 -3.38 -11.48
N SER A 41 2.18 -2.57 -10.89
CA SER A 41 3.60 -2.85 -10.65
C SER A 41 3.96 -2.96 -9.18
N GLY A 42 3.04 -2.69 -8.25
CA GLY A 42 3.32 -2.74 -6.83
C GLY A 42 2.12 -2.51 -5.93
N ALA A 43 2.40 -2.47 -4.64
CA ALA A 43 1.41 -2.21 -3.61
C ALA A 43 2.01 -1.41 -2.47
N VAL A 44 1.17 -0.62 -1.81
CA VAL A 44 1.50 0.03 -0.55
C VAL A 44 0.58 -0.54 0.50
N VAL A 45 1.18 -1.06 1.57
CA VAL A 45 0.46 -1.72 2.66
C VAL A 45 0.82 -1.09 4.00
N ARG A 46 -0.09 -1.20 4.95
CA ARG A 46 0.12 -0.84 6.35
C ARG A 46 0.29 -2.10 7.17
N LEU A 47 1.39 -2.20 7.90
CA LEU A 47 1.69 -3.36 8.74
C LEU A 47 1.98 -2.92 10.18
N PRO A 48 1.59 -3.71 11.19
CA PRO A 48 1.93 -3.43 12.58
C PRO A 48 3.42 -3.68 12.88
N ARG A 49 4.13 -4.37 11.99
CA ARG A 49 5.56 -4.67 12.10
C ARG A 49 6.23 -4.47 10.73
N PRO A 50 7.44 -3.90 10.68
CA PRO A 50 8.13 -3.74 9.43
C PRO A 50 8.72 -5.09 8.98
N PRO A 51 8.47 -5.55 7.74
CA PRO A 51 9.29 -6.56 7.12
C PRO A 51 10.68 -5.98 6.86
N ARG A 52 11.68 -6.86 6.68
CA ARG A 52 13.04 -6.39 6.37
C ARG A 52 13.04 -5.67 5.00
N PRO A 53 13.57 -4.44 4.91
CA PRO A 53 13.71 -3.77 3.62
C PRO A 53 14.64 -4.55 2.70
N HIS A 54 14.45 -4.40 1.39
CA HIS A 54 15.23 -5.08 0.34
C HIS A 54 15.18 -6.62 0.41
N THR A 55 14.07 -7.17 0.87
CA THR A 55 13.83 -8.61 0.85
C THR A 55 12.71 -8.97 -0.12
N GLN A 56 12.88 -10.12 -0.77
CA GLN A 56 11.79 -10.75 -1.49
C GLN A 56 10.75 -11.28 -0.49
N THR A 57 9.49 -11.08 -0.80
CA THR A 57 8.36 -11.47 0.02
C THR A 57 7.18 -11.88 -0.84
N THR A 58 6.20 -12.53 -0.24
CA THR A 58 4.92 -12.82 -0.89
C THR A 58 3.86 -11.91 -0.29
N LEU A 59 3.22 -11.11 -1.14
CA LEU A 59 2.03 -10.34 -0.79
C LEU A 59 0.80 -11.19 -1.09
N ALA A 60 0.07 -11.58 -0.05
CA ALA A 60 -1.24 -12.19 -0.19
C ALA A 60 -2.31 -11.10 -0.10
N ILE A 61 -3.12 -10.92 -1.15
CA ILE A 61 -4.24 -9.97 -1.17
C ILE A 61 -5.54 -10.77 -1.09
N GLU A 62 -6.34 -10.51 -0.06
CA GLU A 62 -7.67 -11.12 0.08
C GLU A 62 -8.66 -10.37 -0.83
N GLY A 63 -9.17 -11.04 -1.86
CA GLY A 63 -10.19 -10.54 -2.79
C GLY A 63 -11.47 -11.40 -2.76
N LEU A 64 -12.49 -10.98 -3.53
CA LEU A 64 -13.77 -11.69 -3.60
C LEU A 64 -13.64 -13.11 -4.19
N GLU A 65 -12.70 -13.32 -5.11
CA GLU A 65 -12.46 -14.63 -5.74
C GLU A 65 -11.45 -15.50 -4.97
N GLY A 66 -10.98 -15.02 -3.81
CA GLY A 66 -10.02 -15.72 -2.96
C GLY A 66 -8.75 -14.91 -2.70
N THR A 67 -7.76 -15.56 -2.10
CA THR A 67 -6.47 -14.95 -1.75
C THR A 67 -5.49 -15.07 -2.90
N GLN A 68 -5.04 -13.93 -3.42
CA GLN A 68 -4.06 -13.86 -4.50
C GLN A 68 -2.65 -13.69 -3.93
N TYR A 69 -1.72 -14.57 -4.31
CA TYR A 69 -0.34 -14.55 -3.83
C TYR A 69 0.57 -13.95 -4.90
N LEU A 70 1.11 -12.77 -4.61
CA LEU A 70 1.95 -12.01 -5.52
C LEU A 70 3.39 -11.98 -5.01
N PRO A 71 4.37 -12.50 -5.76
CA PRO A 71 5.78 -12.33 -5.40
C PRO A 71 6.15 -10.85 -5.52
N ALA A 72 6.75 -10.30 -4.47
CA ALA A 72 7.04 -8.89 -4.34
C ALA A 72 8.41 -8.65 -3.69
N HIS A 73 8.91 -7.44 -3.82
CA HIS A 73 10.13 -6.98 -3.21
C HIS A 73 9.84 -5.76 -2.32
N VAL A 74 10.29 -5.78 -1.08
CA VAL A 74 10.13 -4.67 -0.15
C VAL A 74 11.09 -3.54 -0.54
N VAL A 75 10.55 -2.43 -1.01
CA VAL A 75 11.34 -1.25 -1.41
C VAL A 75 11.62 -0.36 -0.21
N SER A 76 10.61 -0.11 0.61
CA SER A 76 10.74 0.73 1.79
C SER A 76 9.75 0.34 2.88
N ALA A 77 10.12 0.60 4.12
CA ALA A 77 9.26 0.49 5.29
C ALA A 77 9.46 1.72 6.16
N VAL A 78 8.46 2.60 6.20
CA VAL A 78 8.52 3.88 6.93
C VAL A 78 7.56 3.79 8.11
N PRO A 79 8.01 4.10 9.34
CA PRO A 79 7.11 4.17 10.49
C PRO A 79 6.10 5.32 10.30
N GLU A 80 4.85 5.05 10.60
CA GLU A 80 3.74 6.00 10.57
C GLU A 80 3.03 5.99 11.94
N ALA A 81 2.62 7.17 12.40
CA ALA A 81 1.83 7.28 13.63
C ALA A 81 0.44 6.65 13.39
N GLY A 82 0.20 5.48 13.97
CA GLY A 82 -1.11 4.82 13.91
C GLY A 82 -2.16 5.56 14.75
N ALA A 83 -3.44 5.25 14.49
CA ALA A 83 -4.59 5.91 15.12
C ALA A 83 -4.68 5.74 16.65
N SER A 84 -3.88 4.87 17.26
CA SER A 84 -3.98 4.52 18.69
C SER A 84 -2.64 4.42 19.41
N GLN A 85 -1.71 5.34 19.12
CA GLN A 85 -0.34 5.37 19.71
C GLN A 85 0.51 4.11 19.42
N ARG A 86 0.02 3.19 18.59
CA ARG A 86 0.81 2.07 18.05
C ARG A 86 1.53 2.57 16.80
N ILE A 87 2.84 2.33 16.75
CA ILE A 87 3.65 2.57 15.56
C ILE A 87 3.21 1.53 14.53
N GLU A 88 2.68 2.01 13.41
CA GLU A 88 2.43 1.20 12.23
C GLU A 88 3.51 1.49 11.20
N TYR A 89 3.65 0.66 10.19
CA TYR A 89 4.66 0.81 9.15
C TYR A 89 3.96 0.85 7.80
N ARG A 90 4.19 1.93 7.07
CA ARG A 90 3.83 2.04 5.66
C ARG A 90 4.92 1.38 4.85
N VAL A 91 4.57 0.30 4.16
CA VAL A 91 5.51 -0.54 3.42
C VAL A 91 5.17 -0.49 1.95
N ALA A 92 6.15 -0.07 1.15
CA ALA A 92 6.04 -0.08 -0.31
C ALA A 92 6.67 -1.37 -0.85
N LEU A 93 5.90 -2.04 -1.71
CA LEU A 93 6.24 -3.30 -2.34
C LEU A 93 6.19 -3.11 -3.85
N THR A 94 7.17 -3.66 -4.56
CA THR A 94 7.14 -3.77 -6.03
C THR A 94 6.92 -5.22 -6.39
N PHE A 95 6.03 -5.49 -7.34
CA PHE A 95 5.81 -6.84 -7.81
C PHE A 95 7.01 -7.32 -8.61
N LEU A 96 7.39 -8.57 -8.35
CA LEU A 96 8.32 -9.30 -9.21
C LEU A 96 7.56 -9.78 -10.45
N THR A 97 8.22 -10.54 -11.32
CA THR A 97 7.62 -11.11 -12.53
C THR A 97 6.29 -11.80 -12.20
N LEU A 98 5.19 -11.13 -12.52
CA LEU A 98 3.84 -11.66 -12.34
C LEU A 98 3.55 -12.63 -13.49
N SER A 99 2.93 -13.76 -13.16
CA SER A 99 2.31 -14.59 -14.19
C SER A 99 1.16 -13.81 -14.84
N SER A 100 0.80 -14.15 -16.08
CA SER A 100 -0.34 -13.53 -16.77
C SER A 100 -1.63 -13.65 -15.97
N ASP A 101 -1.80 -14.75 -15.23
CA ASP A 101 -2.93 -14.99 -14.34
C ASP A 101 -2.93 -14.05 -13.13
N ALA A 102 -1.78 -13.87 -12.48
CA ALA A 102 -1.62 -12.94 -11.36
C ALA A 102 -1.78 -11.47 -11.80
N ALA A 103 -1.28 -11.10 -12.98
CA ALA A 103 -1.46 -9.77 -13.54
C ALA A 103 -2.94 -9.49 -13.87
N ALA A 104 -3.66 -10.47 -14.43
CA ALA A 104 -5.11 -10.36 -14.65
C ALA A 104 -5.87 -10.24 -13.33
N ALA A 105 -5.46 -10.96 -12.29
CA ALA A 105 -6.04 -10.85 -10.96
C ALA A 105 -5.80 -9.47 -10.33
N VAL A 106 -4.58 -8.91 -10.45
CA VAL A 106 -4.27 -7.55 -10.01
C VAL A 106 -5.12 -6.53 -10.78
N ALA A 107 -5.26 -6.67 -12.09
CA ALA A 107 -6.11 -5.80 -12.91
C ALA A 107 -7.59 -5.85 -12.44
N ARG A 108 -8.11 -7.04 -12.13
CA ARG A 108 -9.46 -7.17 -11.55
C ARG A 108 -9.55 -6.52 -10.18
N LEU A 109 -8.54 -6.69 -9.32
CA LEU A 109 -8.49 -6.07 -8.00
C LEU A 109 -8.44 -4.55 -8.08
N LEU A 110 -7.76 -3.99 -9.08
CA LEU A 110 -7.70 -2.56 -9.38
C LEU A 110 -9.05 -2.02 -9.86
N LEU A 111 -9.76 -2.74 -10.73
CA LEU A 111 -11.11 -2.34 -11.20
C LEU A 111 -12.17 -2.31 -10.09
N GLN A 112 -11.90 -3.02 -8.98
CA GLN A 112 -12.80 -3.11 -7.82
C GLN A 112 -12.41 -2.14 -6.68
N ASN A 113 -11.31 -1.40 -6.81
CA ASN A 113 -10.81 -0.44 -5.81
C ASN A 113 -11.06 1.00 -6.29
#